data_AF-F8HAX1-F1
#
_entry.id   AF-F8HAX1-F1
#
_cell.length_a   1.000
_cell.length_b   1.000
_cell.length_c   1.000
_cell.angle_alpha   90.00
_cell.angle_beta   90.00
_cell.angle_gamma   90.00
#
_symmetry.space_group_name_H-M   'P 1'
#
loop_
_entity.id
_entity.type
_entity.pdbx_description
1 polymer ?
#
loop_
_entity_poly.entity_id
_entity_poly.type
_entity_poly.pdbx_seq_one_letter_code
_entity_poly.pdbx_strand_id
1 'polypeptide(L)'
;MASPHTVNHEQRYLSAVFSELIRLGAWVGKNPLANVRQIRTDQVELTFLTLPQIRQLLEECKRSTNNHTYPVALLCLATGARWDEAESLTRAAIYGGKAHFHRTKNRQSRSVPIPKDVEDLAMKVGMPGNGRLFMPCRSAFRCAYKRCGFDTPGQMTHILRHTFASHYMMAGGDILGLQRILGHSSITMTMRYAHLSPDHLESALRLSPLAQSGVVSHGL
;
A
#
# COMPACT_ATOMS: atom_id res chain seq x y z
N MET A 1 14.06 25.28 5.91
CA MET A 1 14.49 24.36 6.98
C MET A 1 14.05 22.94 6.63
N ALA A 2 14.89 21.93 6.89
CA ALA A 2 14.53 20.54 6.67
C ALA A 2 13.44 20.09 7.66
N SER A 3 12.54 19.18 7.24
CA SER A 3 11.48 18.68 8.14
C SER A 3 12.07 17.81 9.27
N PRO A 4 11.42 17.72 10.44
CA PRO A 4 11.85 16.80 11.51
C PRO A 4 12.04 15.35 11.05
N HIS A 5 11.20 14.87 10.12
CA HIS A 5 11.36 13.55 9.50
C HIS A 5 12.65 13.43 8.68
N THR A 6 12.99 14.46 7.91
CA THR A 6 14.23 14.53 7.12
C THR A 6 15.44 14.49 8.04
N VAL A 7 15.44 15.31 9.10
CA VAL A 7 16.54 15.35 10.09
C VAL A 7 16.73 13.99 10.77
N ASN A 8 15.65 13.35 11.22
CA ASN A 8 15.71 12.01 11.80
C ASN A 8 16.19 10.93 10.80
N HIS A 9 15.98 11.13 9.50
CA HIS A 9 16.45 10.22 8.47
C HIS A 9 17.95 10.36 8.24
N GLU A 10 18.44 11.59 8.11
CA GLU A 10 19.87 11.92 7.98
C GLU A 10 20.66 11.44 9.20
N GLN A 11 20.14 11.69 10.41
CA GLN A 11 20.74 11.21 11.65
C GLN A 11 20.90 9.68 11.65
N ARG A 12 19.91 8.93 11.15
CA ARG A 12 20.00 7.46 11.04
C ARG A 12 21.08 7.02 10.08
N TYR A 13 21.19 7.67 8.91
CA TYR A 13 22.27 7.35 7.97
C TYR A 13 23.64 7.64 8.56
N LEU A 14 23.82 8.80 9.19
CA LEU A 14 25.09 9.16 9.79
C LEU A 14 25.48 8.21 10.92
N SER A 15 24.53 7.83 11.77
CA SER A 15 24.74 6.80 12.78
C SER A 15 25.11 5.44 12.18
N ALA A 16 24.49 5.04 11.06
CA ALA A 16 24.84 3.81 10.35
C ALA A 16 26.27 3.84 9.80
N VAL A 17 26.72 4.98 9.26
CA VAL A 17 28.12 5.16 8.80
C VAL A 17 29.10 4.93 9.94
N PHE A 18 28.91 5.57 11.10
CA PHE A 18 29.80 5.36 12.25
C PHE A 18 29.76 3.91 12.76
N SER A 19 28.59 3.28 12.72
CA SER A 19 28.46 1.87 13.11
C SER A 19 29.28 0.96 12.19
N GLU A 20 29.29 1.26 10.89
CA GLU A 20 30.09 0.55 9.90
C GLU A 20 31.60 0.83 10.03
N LEU A 21 31.99 2.09 10.27
CA LEU A 21 33.40 2.44 10.50
C LEU A 21 33.97 1.76 11.73
N ILE A 22 33.19 1.64 12.81
CA ILE A 22 33.55 0.87 14.01
C ILE A 22 33.72 -0.61 13.65
N ARG A 23 32.77 -1.18 12.90
CA ARG A 23 32.82 -2.60 12.47
C ARG A 23 34.06 -2.91 11.63
N LEU A 24 34.48 -1.97 10.79
CA LEU A 24 35.66 -2.08 9.94
C LEU A 24 36.98 -1.74 10.68
N GLY A 25 36.93 -1.32 11.94
CA GLY A 25 38.10 -0.88 12.70
C GLY A 25 38.68 0.47 12.27
N ALA A 26 38.01 1.20 11.37
CA ALA A 26 38.41 2.52 10.89
C ALA A 26 38.05 3.65 11.87
N TRP A 27 37.26 3.35 12.91
CA TRP A 27 36.92 4.26 13.99
C TRP A 27 37.14 3.59 15.34
N VAL A 28 37.88 4.26 16.22
CA VAL A 28 38.16 3.78 17.58
C VAL A 28 37.29 4.55 18.56
N GLY A 29 36.39 3.86 19.25
CA GLY A 29 35.50 4.44 20.24
C GLY A 29 34.02 4.11 19.99
N LYS A 30 33.13 4.79 20.71
CA LYS A 30 31.68 4.63 20.56
C LYS A 30 31.16 5.44 19.37
N ASN A 31 29.99 5.07 18.87
CA ASN A 31 29.29 5.84 17.85
C ASN A 31 28.92 7.24 18.42
N PRO A 32 29.38 8.35 17.83
CA PRO A 32 29.13 9.71 18.32
C PRO A 32 27.64 10.06 18.41
N LEU A 33 26.79 9.38 17.61
CA LEU A 33 25.35 9.61 17.57
C LEU A 33 24.56 8.70 18.51
N ALA A 34 25.20 7.81 19.27
CA ALA A 34 24.52 6.82 20.10
C ALA A 34 23.51 7.43 21.10
N ASN A 35 23.82 8.63 21.63
CA ASN A 35 22.99 9.32 22.61
C ASN A 35 22.17 10.48 22.02
N VAL A 36 22.29 10.74 20.72
CA VAL A 36 21.54 11.81 20.06
C VAL A 36 20.10 11.35 19.89
N ARG A 37 19.17 12.02 20.58
CA ARG A 37 17.74 11.70 20.50
C ARG A 37 17.17 12.17 19.17
N GLN A 38 16.33 11.33 18.56
CA GLN A 38 15.52 11.76 17.43
C GLN A 38 14.50 12.82 17.87
N ILE A 39 14.21 13.75 16.97
CA ILE A 39 13.15 14.73 17.16
C ILE A 39 11.83 13.97 17.19
N ARG A 40 11.00 14.20 18.20
CA ARG A 40 9.65 13.63 18.22
C ARG A 40 8.88 14.19 17.01
N THR A 41 8.39 13.29 16.18
CA THR A 41 7.51 13.63 15.07
C THR A 41 6.13 13.07 15.36
N ASP A 42 5.11 13.89 15.22
CA ASP A 42 3.75 13.41 15.28
C ASP A 42 3.50 12.39 14.17
N GLN A 43 2.69 11.39 14.48
CA GLN A 43 2.30 10.41 13.49
C GLN A 43 1.38 11.12 12.49
N VAL A 44 1.83 11.27 11.24
CA VAL A 44 0.98 11.84 10.18
C VAL A 44 -0.27 10.98 10.05
N GLU A 45 -1.44 11.59 10.25
CA GLU A 45 -2.73 10.94 10.06
C GLU A 45 -2.78 10.26 8.68
N LEU A 46 -3.38 9.08 8.65
CA LEU A 46 -3.45 8.31 7.42
C LEU A 46 -4.45 8.97 6.47
N THR A 47 -3.97 9.63 5.42
CA THR A 47 -4.84 10.20 4.39
C THR A 47 -5.23 9.13 3.35
N PHE A 48 -6.51 9.05 3.03
CA PHE A 48 -7.06 8.19 1.98
C PHE A 48 -8.24 8.87 1.27
N LEU A 49 -8.59 8.39 0.08
CA LEU A 49 -9.68 8.96 -0.72
C LEU A 49 -11.04 8.35 -0.33
N THR A 50 -12.08 9.17 -0.30
CA THR A 50 -13.47 8.72 -0.19
C THR A 50 -13.96 8.08 -1.50
N LEU A 51 -15.06 7.31 -1.46
CA LEU A 51 -15.63 6.69 -2.68
C LEU A 51 -15.95 7.72 -3.79
N PRO A 52 -16.53 8.90 -3.51
CA PRO A 52 -16.71 9.94 -4.53
C PRO A 52 -15.40 10.45 -5.11
N GLN A 53 -14.37 10.67 -4.28
CA GLN A 53 -13.04 11.10 -4.74
C GLN A 53 -12.37 10.03 -5.60
N ILE A 54 -12.53 8.74 -5.28
CA ILE A 54 -12.06 7.64 -6.12
C ILE A 54 -12.69 7.71 -7.52
N ARG A 55 -14.02 7.91 -7.61
CA ARG A 55 -14.72 8.04 -8.89
C ARG A 55 -14.21 9.23 -9.71
N GLN A 56 -14.06 10.39 -9.06
CA GLN A 56 -13.51 11.58 -9.70
C GLN A 56 -12.08 11.35 -10.22
N LEU A 57 -11.21 10.73 -9.40
CA LEU A 57 -9.84 10.43 -9.80
C LEU A 57 -9.78 9.48 -11.00
N LEU A 58 -10.61 8.44 -10.99
CA LEU A 58 -10.69 7.48 -12.09
C LEU A 58 -11.16 8.15 -13.37
N GLU A 59 -12.12 9.07 -13.30
CA GLU A 59 -12.56 9.87 -14.44
C GLU A 59 -11.44 10.77 -14.98
N GLU A 60 -10.69 11.44 -14.10
CA GLU A 60 -9.52 12.23 -14.51
C GLU A 60 -8.40 11.36 -15.10
N CYS A 61 -8.25 10.11 -14.66
CA CYS A 61 -7.33 9.16 -15.26
C CYS A 61 -7.75 8.75 -16.68
N LYS A 62 -9.06 8.61 -16.96
CA LYS A 62 -9.57 8.33 -18.32
C LYS A 62 -9.33 9.47 -19.29
N ARG A 63 -9.38 10.72 -18.80
CA ARG A 63 -9.09 11.93 -19.60
C ARG A 63 -7.60 12.13 -19.90
N SER A 64 -6.73 11.31 -19.32
CA SER A 64 -5.30 11.33 -19.59
C SER A 64 -5.00 10.94 -21.03
N THR A 65 -4.04 11.61 -21.67
CA THR A 65 -3.51 11.21 -22.98
C THR A 65 -2.76 9.87 -22.90
N ASN A 66 -2.27 9.49 -21.72
CA ASN A 66 -1.69 8.19 -21.48
C ASN A 66 -2.77 7.20 -21.04
N ASN A 67 -3.20 6.35 -21.99
CA ASN A 67 -4.25 5.35 -21.82
C ASN A 67 -3.93 4.23 -20.81
N HIS A 68 -2.69 4.09 -20.36
CA HIS A 68 -2.31 3.14 -19.32
C HIS A 68 -2.53 3.66 -17.89
N THR A 69 -2.71 4.97 -17.72
CA THR A 69 -2.93 5.61 -16.40
C THR A 69 -4.15 5.02 -15.69
N TYR A 70 -5.27 4.89 -16.41
CA TYR A 70 -6.53 4.38 -15.88
C TYR A 70 -6.47 2.90 -15.44
N PRO A 71 -6.02 1.94 -16.27
CA PRO A 71 -5.93 0.54 -15.83
C PRO A 71 -4.91 0.34 -14.69
N VAL A 72 -3.80 1.09 -14.66
CA VAL A 72 -2.84 1.02 -13.53
C VAL A 72 -3.48 1.56 -12.23
N ALA A 73 -4.24 2.64 -12.30
CA ALA A 73 -4.98 3.15 -11.14
C ALA A 73 -6.04 2.15 -10.63
N LEU A 74 -6.78 1.50 -11.53
CA LEU A 74 -7.72 0.42 -11.18
C LEU A 74 -7.01 -0.75 -10.49
N LEU A 75 -5.88 -1.22 -11.03
CA LEU A 75 -5.09 -2.29 -10.40
C LEU A 75 -4.62 -1.89 -8.99
N CYS A 76 -4.17 -0.65 -8.80
CA CYS A 76 -3.77 -0.16 -7.48
C CYS A 76 -4.94 -0.16 -6.49
N LEU A 77 -6.12 0.29 -6.92
CA LEU A 77 -7.34 0.30 -6.11
C LEU A 77 -7.92 -1.09 -5.86
N ALA A 78 -7.72 -2.05 -6.77
CA ALA A 78 -8.20 -3.41 -6.61
C ALA A 78 -7.28 -4.28 -5.72
N THR A 79 -5.98 -3.96 -5.67
CA THR A 79 -4.97 -4.86 -5.06
C THR A 79 -4.16 -4.23 -3.93
N GLY A 80 -4.26 -2.92 -3.73
CA GLY A 80 -3.38 -2.19 -2.81
C GLY A 80 -1.91 -2.17 -3.25
N ALA A 81 -1.61 -2.44 -4.53
CA ALA A 81 -0.25 -2.36 -5.05
C ALA A 81 0.33 -0.95 -4.95
N ARG A 82 1.67 -0.87 -4.81
CA ARG A 82 2.36 0.41 -5.04
C ARG A 82 2.28 0.75 -6.53
N TRP A 83 2.25 2.04 -6.86
CA TRP A 83 2.19 2.49 -8.25
C TRP A 83 3.25 1.81 -9.12
N ASP A 84 4.52 1.86 -8.70
CA ASP A 84 5.63 1.27 -9.46
C ASP A 84 5.52 -0.25 -9.60
N GLU A 85 4.92 -0.94 -8.63
CA GLU A 85 4.68 -2.39 -8.73
C GLU A 85 3.60 -2.70 -9.77
N ALA A 86 2.51 -1.93 -9.80
CA ALA A 86 1.43 -2.11 -10.78
C ALA A 86 1.85 -1.69 -12.20
N GLU A 87 2.54 -0.55 -12.34
CA GLU A 87 3.01 -0.04 -13.63
C GLU A 87 4.10 -0.92 -14.26
N SER A 88 4.85 -1.66 -13.44
CA SER A 88 5.92 -2.56 -13.91
C SER A 88 5.44 -3.98 -14.17
N LEU A 89 4.15 -4.28 -14.00
CA LEU A 89 3.60 -5.61 -14.30
C LEU A 89 3.88 -5.96 -15.77
N THR A 90 4.25 -7.22 -15.99
CA THR A 90 4.38 -7.81 -17.32
C THR A 90 3.09 -8.51 -17.70
N ARG A 91 2.91 -8.82 -18.98
CA ARG A 91 1.72 -9.57 -19.45
C ARG A 91 1.59 -10.93 -18.75
N ALA A 92 2.70 -11.63 -18.52
CA ALA A 92 2.73 -12.91 -17.81
C ALA A 92 2.41 -12.81 -16.30
N ALA A 93 2.41 -11.61 -15.73
CA ALA A 93 2.12 -11.39 -14.32
C ALA A 93 0.62 -11.21 -14.02
N ILE A 94 -0.23 -11.21 -15.05
CA ILE A 94 -1.69 -11.13 -14.88
C ILE A 94 -2.31 -12.33 -15.59
N TYR A 95 -2.90 -13.24 -14.82
CA TYR A 95 -3.62 -14.40 -15.35
C TYR A 95 -4.52 -15.01 -14.28
N GLY A 96 -5.51 -15.81 -14.71
CA GLY A 96 -6.37 -16.56 -13.80
C GLY A 96 -7.15 -15.67 -12.82
N GLY A 97 -7.50 -14.45 -13.23
CA GLY A 97 -8.18 -13.47 -12.37
C GLY A 97 -7.30 -12.97 -11.22
N LYS A 98 -5.97 -12.98 -11.37
CA LYS A 98 -5.01 -12.54 -10.35
C LYS A 98 -3.92 -11.67 -10.95
N ALA A 99 -3.45 -10.70 -10.18
CA ALA A 99 -2.20 -9.99 -10.41
C ALA A 99 -1.11 -10.57 -9.51
N HIS A 100 0.01 -10.97 -10.11
CA HIS A 100 1.13 -11.63 -9.46
C HIS A 100 2.30 -10.65 -9.33
N PHE A 101 2.58 -10.22 -8.10
CA PHE A 101 3.65 -9.27 -7.80
C PHE A 101 4.90 -10.02 -7.33
N HIS A 102 5.88 -10.11 -8.21
CA HIS A 102 7.17 -10.76 -7.94
C HIS A 102 8.26 -9.74 -7.59
N ARG A 103 9.18 -10.09 -6.69
CA ARG A 103 10.43 -9.33 -6.46
C ARG A 103 11.63 -10.27 -6.31
N THR A 104 12.80 -9.75 -6.67
CA THR A 104 14.08 -10.48 -6.83
C THR A 104 15.03 -10.36 -5.64
N LYS A 105 14.71 -9.61 -4.58
CA LYS A 105 15.53 -9.54 -3.35
C LYS A 105 14.69 -9.10 -2.14
N ASN A 106 14.51 -10.00 -1.18
CA ASN A 106 14.06 -9.76 0.21
C ASN A 106 12.60 -9.30 0.45
N ARG A 107 11.63 -9.58 -0.43
CA ARG A 107 10.18 -9.40 -0.13
C ARG A 107 9.38 -10.63 -0.56
N GLN A 108 8.30 -10.92 0.17
CA GLN A 108 7.37 -12.01 -0.15
C GLN A 108 6.66 -11.72 -1.47
N SER A 109 6.81 -12.63 -2.44
CA SER A 109 5.97 -12.67 -3.64
C SER A 109 4.51 -12.86 -3.23
N ARG A 110 3.59 -12.17 -3.89
CA ARG A 110 2.16 -12.26 -3.57
C ARG A 110 1.31 -12.24 -4.82
N SER A 111 0.18 -12.91 -4.74
CA SER A 111 -0.83 -12.95 -5.80
C SER A 111 -2.13 -12.42 -5.23
N VAL A 112 -2.70 -11.39 -5.87
CA VAL A 112 -3.93 -10.75 -5.39
C VAL A 112 -5.02 -10.93 -6.43
N PRO A 113 -6.21 -11.45 -6.05
CA PRO A 113 -7.36 -11.53 -6.95
C PRO A 113 -7.71 -10.16 -7.51
N ILE A 114 -8.10 -10.13 -8.78
CA ILE A 114 -8.60 -8.93 -9.47
C ILE A 114 -9.92 -9.23 -10.16
N PRO A 115 -10.83 -8.25 -10.27
CA PRO A 115 -12.03 -8.38 -11.08
C PRO A 115 -11.72 -8.71 -12.55
N LYS A 116 -12.60 -9.50 -13.18
CA LYS A 116 -12.39 -9.99 -14.55
C LYS A 116 -12.35 -8.86 -15.59
N ASP A 117 -13.20 -7.86 -15.41
CA ASP A 117 -13.22 -6.64 -16.22
C ASP A 117 -11.92 -5.84 -16.12
N VAL A 118 -11.27 -5.81 -14.95
CA VAL A 118 -9.95 -5.18 -14.76
C VAL A 118 -8.86 -5.97 -15.48
N GLU A 119 -8.87 -7.30 -15.40
CA GLU A 119 -7.95 -8.17 -16.16
C GLU A 119 -8.10 -7.96 -17.67
N ASP A 120 -9.34 -8.01 -18.17
CA ASP A 120 -9.63 -7.90 -19.59
C ASP A 120 -9.26 -6.50 -20.14
N LEU A 121 -9.57 -5.44 -19.39
CA LEU A 121 -9.15 -4.08 -19.74
C LEU A 121 -7.63 -3.94 -19.77
N ALA A 122 -6.92 -4.47 -18.77
CA ALA A 122 -5.47 -4.42 -18.71
C ALA A 122 -4.83 -5.17 -19.90
N MET A 123 -5.38 -6.33 -20.28
CA MET A 123 -4.91 -7.11 -21.42
C MET A 123 -5.20 -6.46 -22.77
N LYS A 124 -6.37 -5.81 -22.90
CA LYS A 124 -6.82 -5.09 -24.10
C LYS A 124 -6.01 -3.82 -24.36
N VAL A 125 -5.75 -3.02 -23.32
CA VAL A 125 -5.03 -1.74 -23.44
C VAL A 125 -3.52 -1.94 -23.36
N GLY A 126 -3.07 -3.00 -22.70
CA GLY A 126 -1.67 -3.26 -22.45
C GLY A 126 -0.83 -3.46 -23.71
N MET A 127 0.45 -3.13 -23.61
CA MET A 127 1.41 -3.29 -24.70
C MET A 127 1.49 -4.76 -25.17
N PRO A 128 1.75 -5.00 -26.47
CA PRO A 128 1.93 -6.35 -26.99
C PRO A 128 3.26 -6.97 -26.52
N GLY A 129 3.36 -8.29 -26.67
CA GLY A 129 4.58 -9.06 -26.36
C GLY A 129 4.71 -9.49 -24.89
N ASN A 130 5.91 -9.97 -24.54
CA ASN A 130 6.21 -10.59 -23.23
C ASN A 130 6.79 -9.61 -22.19
N GLY A 131 6.95 -8.34 -22.55
CA GLY A 131 7.53 -7.31 -21.71
C GLY A 131 6.55 -6.69 -20.71
N ARG A 132 6.82 -5.43 -20.34
CA ARG A 132 5.91 -4.62 -19.52
C ARG A 132 4.55 -4.50 -20.21
N LEU A 133 3.49 -4.62 -19.43
CA LEU A 133 2.12 -4.44 -19.89
C LEU A 133 1.76 -2.96 -20.05
N PHE A 134 2.40 -2.08 -19.29
CA PHE A 134 2.12 -0.65 -19.28
C PHE A 134 3.38 0.17 -19.58
N MET A 135 3.21 1.22 -20.37
CA MET A 135 4.23 2.26 -20.47
C MET A 135 4.32 3.06 -19.16
N PRO A 136 5.45 3.74 -18.88
CA PRO A 136 5.53 4.66 -17.76
C PRO A 136 4.41 5.72 -17.82
N CYS A 137 3.55 5.75 -16.80
CA CYS A 137 2.38 6.62 -16.72
C CYS A 137 2.26 7.35 -15.38
N ARG A 138 3.23 7.21 -14.47
CA ARG A 138 3.27 7.91 -13.17
C ARG A 138 3.16 9.43 -13.28
N SER A 139 3.82 10.04 -14.27
CA SER A 139 3.71 11.49 -14.52
C SER A 139 2.30 11.87 -14.96
N ALA A 140 1.66 11.04 -15.78
CA ALA A 140 0.29 11.26 -16.23
C ALA A 140 -0.71 11.11 -15.07
N PHE A 141 -0.52 10.11 -14.20
CA PHE A 141 -1.28 9.97 -12.96
C PHE A 141 -1.14 11.20 -12.06
N ARG A 142 0.08 11.72 -11.87
CA ARG A 142 0.31 12.94 -11.10
C ARG A 142 -0.47 14.12 -11.67
N CYS A 143 -0.53 14.26 -12.99
CA CYS A 143 -1.32 15.32 -13.64
C CYS A 143 -2.83 15.11 -13.42
N ALA A 144 -3.34 13.89 -13.58
CA ALA A 144 -4.75 13.56 -13.31
C ALA A 144 -5.12 13.85 -11.84
N TYR A 145 -4.27 13.43 -10.91
CA TYR A 145 -4.45 13.67 -9.48
C TYR A 145 -4.49 15.17 -9.15
N LYS A 146 -3.59 15.97 -9.74
CA LYS A 146 -3.59 17.43 -9.56
C LYS A 146 -4.88 18.09 -10.04
N ARG A 147 -5.43 17.64 -11.17
CA ARG A 147 -6.72 18.16 -11.68
C ARG A 147 -7.90 17.87 -10.75
N CYS A 148 -7.77 16.86 -9.89
CA CYS A 148 -8.80 16.57 -8.90
C CYS A 148 -8.86 17.61 -7.76
N GLY A 149 -7.78 18.35 -7.54
CA GLY A 149 -7.73 19.39 -6.50
C GLY A 149 -7.80 18.85 -5.07
N PHE A 150 -7.46 17.57 -4.84
CA PHE A 150 -7.52 16.98 -3.50
C PHE A 150 -6.41 17.51 -2.60
N ASP A 151 -6.75 17.79 -1.34
CA ASP A 151 -5.78 18.10 -0.31
C ASP A 151 -5.32 16.80 0.40
N THR A 152 -4.20 16.25 -0.07
CA THR A 152 -3.59 15.04 0.50
C THR A 152 -2.08 15.23 0.65
N PRO A 153 -1.60 15.87 1.72
CA PRO A 153 -0.20 16.21 1.87
C PRO A 153 0.70 14.96 1.92
N GLY A 154 1.77 14.97 1.12
CA GLY A 154 2.90 14.02 1.23
C GLY A 154 2.68 12.57 0.80
N GLN A 155 1.48 12.16 0.34
CA GLN A 155 1.17 10.73 0.12
C GLN A 155 0.72 10.32 -1.29
N MET A 156 0.76 11.22 -2.29
CA MET A 156 0.25 10.91 -3.64
C MET A 156 0.81 9.61 -4.25
N THR A 157 2.06 9.24 -3.96
CA THR A 157 2.69 8.02 -4.51
C THR A 157 2.13 6.72 -3.94
N HIS A 158 1.46 6.79 -2.78
CA HIS A 158 0.87 5.66 -2.07
C HIS A 158 -0.61 5.86 -1.77
N ILE A 159 -1.23 6.93 -2.24
CA ILE A 159 -2.60 7.30 -1.90
C ILE A 159 -3.60 6.21 -2.27
N LEU A 160 -3.46 5.59 -3.46
CA LEU A 160 -4.35 4.50 -3.89
C LEU A 160 -4.19 3.25 -3.02
N ARG A 161 -2.97 2.97 -2.55
CA ARG A 161 -2.70 1.86 -1.63
C ARG A 161 -3.29 2.11 -0.25
N HIS A 162 -3.13 3.32 0.29
CA HIS A 162 -3.76 3.73 1.54
C HIS A 162 -5.29 3.70 1.42
N THR A 163 -5.80 4.13 0.27
CA THR A 163 -7.24 4.08 -0.06
C THR A 163 -7.76 2.64 -0.07
N PHE A 164 -7.13 1.73 -0.82
CA PHE A 164 -7.51 0.31 -0.79
C PHE A 164 -7.51 -0.24 0.65
N ALA A 165 -6.42 -0.04 1.38
CA ALA A 165 -6.27 -0.58 2.73
C ALA A 165 -7.31 -0.04 3.72
N SER A 166 -7.61 1.26 3.63
CA SER A 166 -8.60 1.92 4.50
C SER A 166 -9.99 1.40 4.22
N HIS A 167 -10.43 1.43 2.96
CA HIS A 167 -11.74 0.90 2.57
C HIS A 167 -11.88 -0.59 2.85
N TYR A 168 -10.80 -1.37 2.70
CA TYR A 168 -10.80 -2.80 3.04
C TYR A 168 -11.08 -3.02 4.53
N MET A 169 -10.41 -2.28 5.42
CA MET A 169 -10.65 -2.40 6.87
C MET A 169 -12.03 -1.86 7.25
N MET A 170 -12.45 -0.71 6.70
CA MET A 170 -13.78 -0.13 6.93
C MET A 170 -14.92 -1.08 6.53
N ALA A 171 -14.70 -1.91 5.52
CA ALA A 171 -15.64 -2.94 5.08
C ALA A 171 -15.60 -4.22 5.94
N GLY A 172 -14.85 -4.25 7.05
CA GLY A 172 -14.73 -5.42 7.95
C GLY A 172 -13.70 -6.45 7.48
N GLY A 173 -12.76 -6.06 6.62
CA GLY A 173 -11.69 -6.95 6.17
C GLY A 173 -10.74 -7.38 7.29
N ASP A 174 -10.16 -8.59 7.17
CA ASP A 174 -9.22 -9.12 8.15
C ASP A 174 -7.82 -8.46 8.02
N ILE A 175 -7.27 -8.00 9.15
CA ILE A 175 -5.99 -7.30 9.20
C ILE A 175 -4.81 -8.17 8.76
N LEU A 176 -4.86 -9.49 9.01
CA LEU A 176 -3.82 -10.43 8.57
C LEU A 176 -3.92 -10.67 7.06
N GLY A 177 -5.14 -10.80 6.53
CA GLY A 177 -5.43 -10.78 5.11
C GLY A 177 -4.87 -9.54 4.43
N LEU A 178 -5.13 -8.35 4.99
CA LEU A 178 -4.61 -7.09 4.49
C LEU A 178 -3.08 -7.06 4.49
N GLN A 179 -2.42 -7.55 5.56
CA GLN A 179 -0.96 -7.64 5.62
C GLN A 179 -0.39 -8.44 4.44
N ARG A 180 -1.00 -9.58 4.12
CA ARG A 180 -0.60 -10.46 3.00
C ARG A 180 -0.85 -9.80 1.66
N ILE A 181 -2.03 -9.21 1.45
CA ILE A 181 -2.40 -8.48 0.22
C ILE A 181 -1.42 -7.32 -0.04
N LEU A 182 -1.08 -6.57 1.01
CA LEU A 182 -0.15 -5.46 0.94
C LEU A 182 1.31 -5.91 0.84
N GLY A 183 1.65 -7.15 1.22
CA GLY A 183 3.02 -7.64 1.30
C GLY A 183 3.85 -6.90 2.36
N HIS A 184 3.25 -6.61 3.51
CA HIS A 184 3.96 -6.01 4.64
C HIS A 184 4.77 -7.07 5.40
N SER A 185 6.07 -6.80 5.59
CA SER A 185 6.98 -7.71 6.30
C SER A 185 6.72 -7.81 7.80
N SER A 186 6.06 -6.80 8.38
CA SER A 186 5.65 -6.79 9.78
C SER A 186 4.20 -6.31 9.89
N ILE A 187 3.46 -6.94 10.81
CA ILE A 187 2.07 -6.54 11.12
C ILE A 187 1.99 -5.11 11.62
N THR A 188 3.02 -4.59 12.30
CA THR A 188 3.09 -3.21 12.78
C THR A 188 2.86 -2.19 11.66
N MET A 189 3.31 -2.49 10.43
CA MET A 189 3.06 -1.63 9.27
C MET A 189 1.58 -1.57 8.87
N THR A 190 0.85 -2.67 9.06
CA THR A 190 -0.57 -2.80 8.74
C THR A 190 -1.44 -2.30 9.89
N MET A 191 -0.99 -2.37 11.14
CA MET A 191 -1.74 -1.92 12.33
C MET A 191 -2.18 -0.46 12.25
N ARG A 192 -1.52 0.37 11.42
CA ARG A 192 -1.98 1.74 11.15
C ARG A 192 -3.39 1.84 10.57
N TYR A 193 -3.95 0.77 10.01
CA TYR A 193 -5.33 0.73 9.50
C TYR A 193 -6.31 0.08 10.47
N ALA A 194 -5.85 -0.49 11.59
CA ALA A 194 -6.69 -1.32 12.47
C ALA A 194 -7.86 -0.53 13.08
N HIS A 195 -7.63 0.74 13.42
CA HIS A 195 -8.65 1.64 13.98
C HIS A 195 -9.82 1.95 13.01
N LEU A 196 -9.68 1.62 11.73
CA LEU A 196 -10.75 1.78 10.74
C LEU A 196 -11.67 0.57 10.67
N SER A 197 -11.31 -0.54 11.32
CA SER A 197 -12.18 -1.72 11.40
C SER A 197 -13.44 -1.36 12.17
N PRO A 198 -14.63 -1.84 11.74
CA PRO A 198 -15.81 -1.82 12.59
C PRO A 198 -15.54 -2.56 13.91
N ASP A 199 -16.16 -2.11 15.00
CA ASP A 199 -16.12 -2.82 16.27
C ASP A 199 -16.90 -4.14 16.16
N HIS A 200 -16.16 -5.26 16.20
CA HIS A 200 -16.69 -6.61 16.03
C HIS A 200 -16.78 -7.39 17.35
N LEU A 201 -16.88 -6.69 18.49
CA LEU A 201 -16.96 -7.37 19.79
C LEU A 201 -18.18 -8.30 19.91
N GLU A 202 -19.30 -7.97 19.25
CA GLU A 202 -20.47 -8.86 19.17
C GLU A 202 -20.21 -10.17 18.40
N SER A 203 -19.26 -10.16 17.45
CA SER A 203 -18.87 -11.37 16.72
C SER A 203 -18.30 -12.42 17.66
N ALA A 204 -17.73 -12.02 18.80
CA ALA A 204 -17.21 -12.95 19.80
C ALA A 204 -18.31 -13.85 20.39
N LEU A 205 -19.54 -13.34 20.54
CA LEU A 205 -20.68 -14.16 20.97
C LEU A 205 -20.97 -15.25 19.94
N ARG A 206 -21.06 -14.86 18.66
CA ARG A 206 -21.38 -15.77 17.53
C ARG A 206 -20.28 -16.79 17.24
N LEU A 207 -19.02 -16.41 17.44
CA LEU A 207 -17.85 -17.24 17.12
C LEU A 207 -17.29 -17.99 18.35
N SER A 208 -17.87 -17.80 19.53
CA SER A 208 -17.41 -18.48 20.76
C SER A 208 -17.57 -20.00 20.68
N PRO A 209 -16.73 -20.77 21.41
CA PRO A 209 -16.94 -22.21 21.56
C PRO A 209 -18.33 -22.57 22.09
N LEU A 210 -18.91 -21.71 22.94
CA LEU A 210 -20.26 -21.90 23.48
C LEU A 210 -21.31 -21.88 22.36
N ALA A 211 -21.26 -20.88 21.47
CA ALA A 211 -22.15 -20.79 20.32
C ALA A 211 -21.94 -21.97 19.34
N GLN A 212 -20.70 -22.42 19.15
CA GLN A 212 -20.39 -23.56 18.29
C GLN A 212 -20.83 -24.91 18.87
N SER A 213 -20.80 -25.04 20.20
CA SER A 213 -21.13 -26.29 20.89
C SER A 213 -22.63 -26.63 20.90
N GLY A 214 -23.49 -25.67 20.55
CA GLY A 214 -24.95 -25.84 20.57
C GLY A 214 -25.57 -25.98 21.97
N VAL A 215 -24.78 -25.86 23.04
CA VAL A 215 -25.22 -26.04 24.44
C VAL A 215 -26.23 -24.97 24.86
N VAL A 216 -26.14 -23.76 24.29
CA VAL A 216 -27.09 -22.67 24.51
C VAL A 216 -27.79 -22.37 23.19
N SER A 217 -28.98 -22.93 23.01
CA SER A 217 -29.88 -22.55 21.92
C SER A 217 -30.20 -21.07 22.10
N HIS A 218 -29.73 -20.22 21.18
CA HIS A 218 -30.16 -18.83 21.15
C HIS A 218 -31.65 -18.84 20.77
N GLY A 219 -32.52 -18.81 21.78
CA GLY A 219 -33.87 -18.33 21.62
C GLY A 219 -33.79 -16.84 21.31
N LEU A 220 -33.78 -16.51 20.03
CA LEU A 220 -34.20 -15.22 19.49
C LEU A 220 -35.46 -15.48 18.64
#